data_AF-A0A3D5UAC7-F1
#
_entry.id   AF-A0A3D5UAC7-F1
#
_cell.length_a   1.000
_cell.length_b   1.000
_cell.length_c   1.000
_cell.angle_alpha   90.00
_cell.angle_beta   90.00
_cell.angle_gamma   90.00
#
_symmetry.space_group_name_H-M   'P 1'
#
loop_
_entity.id
_entity.type
_entity.pdbx_description
1 polymer ?
#
loop_
_entity_poly.entity_id
_entity_poly.type
_entity_poly.pdbx_seq_one_letter_code
_entity_poly.pdbx_strand_id
1 'polypeptide(L)' 'SDAGAIETTARKEGDYYILNGTKQWITNGGEAGIYTVFAMTDKTKGARGCSCFIVEKDTPG' A
#
# COMPACT_ATOMS: atom_id res chain seq x y z
N SER A 1 -13.47 -12.18 -3.20
CA SER A 1 -12.04 -11.87 -3.38
C SER A 1 -11.87 -10.57 -4.17
N ASP A 2 -12.46 -9.47 -3.70
CA ASP A 2 -12.43 -8.19 -4.43
C ASP A 2 -11.14 -7.42 -4.12
N ALA A 3 -10.15 -7.56 -5.01
CA ALA A 3 -8.88 -6.85 -4.89
C ALA A 3 -8.98 -5.35 -5.20
N GLY A 4 -10.05 -4.91 -5.87
CA GLY A 4 -10.27 -3.49 -6.19
C GLY A 4 -10.81 -2.69 -5.00
N ALA A 5 -11.38 -3.37 -4.01
CA ALA A 5 -11.95 -2.78 -2.80
C ALA A 5 -10.94 -2.63 -1.64
N ILE A 6 -9.63 -2.61 -1.91
CA ILE A 6 -8.62 -2.40 -0.86
C ILE A 6 -8.79 -1.02 -0.20
N GLU A 7 -8.68 -0.98 1.13
CA GLU A 7 -8.89 0.25 1.89
C GLU A 7 -7.59 0.99 2.25
N THR A 8 -6.44 0.30 2.18
CA THR A 8 -5.11 0.91 2.39
C THR A 8 -4.96 2.12 1.49
N THR A 9 -4.61 3.26 2.07
CA THR A 9 -4.46 4.54 1.36
C THR A 9 -3.01 4.97 1.27
N ALA A 10 -2.69 5.76 0.25
CA ALA A 10 -1.41 6.46 0.13
C ALA A 10 -1.67 7.93 -0.22
N ARG A 11 -1.41 8.84 0.73
CA ARG A 11 -1.57 10.29 0.54
C ARG A 11 -0.22 10.90 0.17
N LYS A 12 -0.16 11.61 -0.97
CA LYS A 12 1.05 12.35 -1.38
C LYS A 12 1.27 13.56 -0.47
N GLU A 13 2.47 13.72 0.06
CA GLU A 13 2.91 14.90 0.81
C GLU A 13 4.27 15.33 0.29
N GLY A 14 4.30 16.43 -0.48
CA GLY A 14 5.52 16.89 -1.14
C GLY A 14 6.09 15.85 -2.11
N ASP A 15 7.26 15.32 -1.77
CA ASP A 15 8.02 14.32 -2.52
C ASP A 15 7.85 12.88 -2.01
N TYR A 16 7.06 12.65 -0.95
CA TYR A 16 6.80 11.31 -0.39
C TYR A 16 5.30 10.98 -0.34
N TYR A 17 4.99 9.74 0.07
CA TYR A 17 3.63 9.27 0.34
C TYR A 17 3.53 8.76 1.77
N ILE A 18 2.43 9.08 2.44
CA ILE A 18 2.04 8.48 3.72
C ILE A 18 1.09 7.33 3.43
N LEU A 19 1.53 6.11 3.73
CA LEU A 19 0.71 4.91 3.62
C LEU A 19 -0.02 4.67 4.95
N ASN A 20 -1.30 4.30 4.89
CA ASN A 20 -2.06 3.95 6.08
C ASN A 20 -3.12 2.88 5.78
N GLY A 21 -3.15 1.85 6.61
CA GLY A 21 -4.14 0.77 6.59
C GLY A 21 -3.55 -0.57 7.00
N THR A 22 -4.34 -1.62 6.84
CA THR A 22 -3.94 -2.98 7.22
C THR A 22 -3.86 -3.88 5.99
N LYS A 23 -2.84 -4.73 5.94
CA LYS A 23 -2.72 -5.83 4.97
C LYS A 23 -2.79 -7.16 5.72
N GLN A 24 -3.35 -8.17 5.08
CA GLN A 24 -3.56 -9.49 5.67
C GLN A 24 -3.09 -10.56 4.70
N TRP A 25 -2.72 -11.73 5.24
CA TRP A 25 -2.32 -12.91 4.46
C TRP A 25 -1.09 -12.69 3.58
N ILE A 26 -0.10 -11.95 4.11
CA ILE A 26 1.12 -11.61 3.38
C ILE A 26 2.12 -12.75 3.54
N THR A 27 2.30 -13.55 2.48
CA THR A 27 3.35 -14.56 2.40
C THR A 27 4.70 -13.89 2.66
N ASN A 28 5.52 -14.50 3.52
CA ASN A 28 6.80 -13.97 4.02
C ASN A 28 6.67 -12.67 4.85
N GLY A 29 5.47 -12.31 5.31
CA GLY A 29 5.28 -11.21 6.26
C GLY A 29 6.15 -11.41 7.50
N GLY A 30 6.92 -10.39 7.87
CA GLY A 30 7.90 -10.46 8.95
C GLY A 30 9.32 -10.76 8.46
N GLU A 31 9.51 -11.56 7.41
CA GLU A 31 10.85 -11.95 6.93
C GLU A 31 11.30 -11.29 5.63
N ALA A 32 10.37 -10.80 4.81
CA ALA A 32 10.72 -10.07 3.60
C ALA A 32 11.47 -8.77 3.95
N GLY A 33 12.58 -8.51 3.25
CA GLY A 33 13.29 -7.21 3.32
C GLY A 33 12.63 -6.11 2.51
N ILE A 34 11.81 -6.49 1.51
CA ILE A 34 11.08 -5.59 0.62
C ILE A 34 9.63 -6.07 0.51
N TYR A 35 8.69 -5.13 0.59
CA TYR A 35 7.26 -5.34 0.45
C TYR A 35 6.72 -4.57 -0.76
N THR A 36 6.00 -5.27 -1.63
CA THR A 36 5.22 -4.67 -2.72
C THR A 36 3.82 -4.32 -2.19
N VAL A 37 3.57 -3.05 -1.89
CA VAL A 37 2.33 -2.59 -1.25
C VAL A 37 1.44 -1.90 -2.25
N PHE A 38 0.25 -2.47 -2.48
CA PHE A 38 -0.81 -1.81 -3.24
C PHE A 38 -1.65 -0.92 -2.31
N ALA A 39 -1.78 0.36 -2.64
CA ALA A 39 -2.56 1.33 -1.88
C ALA A 39 -3.32 2.30 -2.78
N MET A 40 -4.48 2.75 -2.31
CA MET A 40 -5.32 3.71 -3.00
C MET A 40 -4.74 5.11 -2.91
N THR A 41 -4.29 5.62 -4.05
CA THR A 41 -3.85 7.01 -4.23
C THR A 41 -4.99 7.93 -4.67
N ASP A 42 -6.01 7.40 -5.34
CA ASP A 42 -7.16 8.17 -5.83
C ASP A 42 -8.45 7.33 -5.84
N LYS A 43 -9.24 7.40 -4.76
CA LYS A 43 -10.47 6.60 -4.65
C LYS A 43 -11.52 6.94 -5.72
N THR A 44 -11.46 8.14 -6.32
CA THR A 44 -12.46 8.57 -7.32
C THR A 44 -12.36 7.79 -8.62
N LYS A 45 -11.22 7.13 -8.88
CA LYS A 45 -10.97 6.31 -10.07
C LYS A 45 -11.32 4.84 -9.88
N GLY A 46 -11.94 4.46 -8.76
CA GLY A 46 -12.20 3.07 -8.40
C GLY A 46 -10.91 2.26 -8.41
N ALA A 47 -10.93 1.02 -8.92
CA ALA A 47 -9.75 0.15 -8.98
C ALA A 47 -8.55 0.76 -9.73
N ARG A 48 -8.77 1.68 -10.68
CA ARG A 48 -7.70 2.38 -11.42
C ARG A 48 -6.99 3.46 -10.59
N GLY A 49 -7.49 3.75 -9.40
CA GLY A 49 -6.89 4.67 -8.44
C GLY A 49 -5.80 4.08 -7.56
N CYS A 50 -5.51 2.79 -7.74
CA CYS A 50 -4.49 2.06 -7.00
C CYS A 50 -3.10 2.33 -7.57
N SER A 51 -2.13 2.53 -6.67
CA SER A 51 -0.71 2.59 -6.99
C SER A 51 0.03 1.48 -6.24
N CYS A 52 1.20 1.11 -6.76
CA CYS A 52 2.08 0.11 -6.18
C CYS A 52 3.34 0.78 -5.63
N PHE A 53 3.73 0.42 -4.41
CA PHE A 53 4.87 0.97 -3.70
C PHE A 53 5.84 -0.15 -3.33
N ILE A 54 7.13 0.17 -3.39
CA ILE A 54 8.18 -0.63 -2.78
C ILE A 54 8.44 -0.05 -1.39
N VAL A 55 8.30 -0.87 -0.35
CA VAL A 55 8.52 -0.47 1.05
C VAL A 55 9.57 -1.41 1.65
N GLU A 56 10.64 -0.85 2.19
CA GLU A 56 11.66 -1.61 2.91
C GLU A 56 11.15 -2.02 4.29
N LYS A 57 11.63 -3.16 4.81
CA LYS A 57 11.21 -3.71 6.11
C LYS A 57 11.34 -2.71 7.27
N ASP A 58 12.37 -1.88 7.23
CA ASP A 58 12.72 -0.97 8.33
C ASP A 58 12.13 0.43 8.17
N THR A 59 11.27 0.65 7.16
CA THR A 59 10.51 1.91 7.03
C THR A 59 9.61 2.10 8.26
N PRO A 60 9.72 3.20 9.01
CA PRO A 60 8.92 3.40 10.23
C PRO A 60 7.41 3.45 9.96
N GLY A 61 6.63 2.66 10.70
CA GLY A 61 5.16 2.62 10.64
C GLY A 61 4.57 1.25 10.88
#